data_AF-A0A938AZV2-F1
#
_entry.id   AF-A0A938AZV2-F1
#
_cell.length_a   1.000
_cell.length_b   1.000
_cell.length_c   1.000
_cell.angle_alpha   90.00
_cell.angle_beta   90.00
_cell.angle_gamma   90.00
#
_symmetry.space_group_name_H-M   'P 1'
#
loop_
_entity.id
_entity.type
_entity.pdbx_description
1 polymer ?
#
loop_
_entity_poly.entity_id
_entity_poly.type
_entity_poly.pdbx_seq_one_letter_code
_entity_poly.pdbx_strand_id
1 'polypeptide(L)'
;MAFKNCYLRFDLGIYYFSLCVFTNFLDRYILETFLLTLSTGQIFLIAAIFLFIYNSICSVVSMKKNRTDIADITWGPGFLLIAWTAFILSPFSSFSLAINILITIWAIRLAVHVFLKNQKRKEDFRYQNLKKSWKTHISLRIFFQVFILQGVILYIVSLPILWINTHPESLSMNFFQFAIPLWLVGFAIETVSDYQLLVFKRNASNKEELLKTGLWSFARHPNYLGEIIQWWAVWFMCISIPWGWVLIISPALITYLIVMISGIAPLEEKMKNYPEFSEYAKKTPALIPFSIFNALLYAAGWFILVFYGAKKSFVIPFFTSLIIFTAQIYFLAKFLKKSFLISIPLSIYALIFGSLQETIFIHSNLLNYTQQGFFPPFWLLALYPLFSLTLNASLSFLNKNIAIAFFAGGSGGLLSYHFGQSLNAVTVNTTAANPWIFISWGLYITILILLNRKLILLRDFYTDSELLKAPLTVFFDTNCPVCYREMVKLKKQEQTGSIIYACPNSDEQLKKLTHAFTYEQSMKKIHAIEANGNILTGIDVLSALYARTNLAILAIALQAPGFCIICKLLYAIWAKLRIRLNSR
;
A
#
# COMPACT_ATOMS: atom_id res chain seq x y z
N MET A 1 57.10 68.52 -13.41
CA MET A 1 57.09 67.20 -14.07
C MET A 1 56.24 66.14 -13.34
N ALA A 2 55.90 66.30 -12.06
CA ALA A 2 55.15 65.30 -11.28
C ALA A 2 53.61 65.26 -11.52
N PHE A 3 52.99 66.34 -12.03
CA PHE A 3 51.53 66.38 -12.24
C PHE A 3 51.05 65.68 -13.53
N LYS A 4 51.90 65.54 -14.56
CA LYS A 4 51.54 64.87 -15.82
C LYS A 4 51.47 63.34 -15.72
N ASN A 5 52.18 62.73 -14.77
CA ASN A 5 52.21 61.28 -14.58
C ASN A 5 51.03 60.73 -13.75
N CYS A 6 50.29 61.60 -13.05
CA CYS A 6 49.13 61.17 -12.26
C CYS A 6 47.87 61.01 -13.13
N TYR A 7 47.69 61.86 -14.16
CA TYR A 7 46.58 61.73 -15.11
C TYR A 7 46.68 60.46 -15.97
N LEU A 8 47.88 60.15 -16.49
CA LEU A 8 48.09 58.93 -17.28
C LEU A 8 47.84 57.64 -16.46
N ARG A 9 48.15 57.62 -15.16
CA ARG A 9 47.87 56.46 -14.28
C ARG A 9 46.40 56.33 -13.92
N PHE A 10 45.65 57.43 -13.85
CA PHE A 10 44.21 57.41 -13.59
C PHE A 10 43.42 56.93 -14.82
N ASP A 11 43.82 57.37 -16.03
CA ASP A 11 43.22 56.92 -17.29
C ASP A 11 43.48 55.42 -17.53
N LEU A 12 44.70 54.92 -17.29
CA LEU A 12 45.01 53.50 -17.37
C LEU A 12 44.20 52.65 -16.37
N GLY A 13 43.92 53.16 -15.17
CA GLY A 13 43.09 52.50 -14.17
C GLY A 13 41.62 52.40 -14.58
N ILE A 14 41.07 53.43 -15.21
CA ILE A 14 39.71 53.42 -15.77
C ILE A 14 39.63 52.46 -16.96
N TYR A 15 40.63 52.44 -17.83
CA TYR A 15 40.69 51.46 -18.93
C TYR A 15 40.81 50.02 -18.42
N TYR A 16 41.62 49.73 -17.40
CA TYR A 16 41.72 48.39 -16.81
C TYR A 16 40.43 47.96 -16.08
N PHE A 17 39.78 48.88 -15.36
CA PHE A 17 38.49 48.62 -14.71
C PHE A 17 37.39 48.39 -15.75
N SER A 18 37.35 49.21 -16.80
CA SER A 18 36.42 49.06 -17.92
C SER A 18 36.67 47.76 -18.68
N LEU A 19 37.93 47.39 -18.93
CA LEU A 19 38.31 46.14 -19.59
C LEU A 19 37.96 44.93 -18.72
N CYS A 20 38.15 44.99 -17.40
CA CYS A 20 37.81 43.90 -16.47
C CYS A 20 36.29 43.75 -16.28
N VAL A 21 35.55 44.85 -16.25
CA VAL A 21 34.08 44.84 -16.27
C VAL A 21 33.57 44.35 -17.62
N PHE A 22 34.20 44.74 -18.73
CA PHE A 22 33.83 44.31 -20.08
C PHE A 22 34.21 42.86 -20.36
N THR A 23 35.33 42.33 -19.86
CA THR A 23 35.67 40.90 -19.95
C THR A 23 34.77 40.08 -19.04
N ASN A 24 34.47 40.52 -17.81
CA ASN A 24 33.49 39.82 -16.97
C ASN A 24 32.07 39.89 -17.56
N PHE A 25 31.71 40.98 -18.23
CA PHE A 25 30.42 41.13 -18.91
C PHE A 25 30.37 40.31 -20.21
N LEU A 26 31.44 40.27 -21.01
CA LEU A 26 31.52 39.40 -22.19
C LEU A 26 31.62 37.94 -21.80
N ASP A 27 32.39 37.57 -20.79
CA ASP A 27 32.47 36.19 -20.31
C ASP A 27 31.12 35.75 -19.74
N ARG A 28 30.42 36.63 -19.01
CA ARG A 28 29.06 36.37 -18.53
C ARG A 28 28.04 36.33 -19.65
N TYR A 29 28.12 37.23 -20.63
CA TYR A 29 27.21 37.28 -21.78
C TYR A 29 27.46 36.12 -22.74
N ILE A 30 28.72 35.73 -22.98
CA ILE A 30 29.10 34.55 -23.77
C ILE A 30 28.70 33.28 -23.04
N LEU A 31 28.91 33.19 -21.72
CA LEU A 31 28.49 32.04 -20.93
C LEU A 31 26.96 31.95 -20.88
N GLU A 32 26.24 33.05 -20.67
CA GLU A 32 24.78 33.10 -20.71
C GLU A 32 24.25 32.77 -22.11
N THR A 33 24.87 33.29 -23.18
CA THR A 33 24.50 32.98 -24.57
C THR A 33 24.81 31.52 -24.92
N PHE A 34 25.95 30.97 -24.47
CA PHE A 34 26.34 29.57 -24.66
C PHE A 34 25.41 28.62 -23.91
N LEU A 35 25.09 28.91 -22.64
CA LEU A 35 24.14 28.16 -21.83
C LEU A 35 22.72 28.22 -22.42
N LEU A 36 22.31 29.33 -23.02
CA LEU A 36 21.03 29.47 -23.74
C LEU A 36 20.98 28.70 -25.07
N THR A 37 22.13 28.23 -25.60
CA THR A 37 22.21 27.48 -26.87
C THR A 37 22.32 25.96 -26.72
N LEU A 38 22.55 25.45 -25.50
CA LEU A 38 22.66 24.01 -25.28
C LEU A 38 21.29 23.34 -25.38
N SER A 39 21.14 22.44 -26.35
CA SER A 39 19.98 21.56 -26.43
C SER A 39 19.96 20.58 -25.25
N THR A 40 18.76 20.14 -24.87
CA THR A 40 18.56 19.07 -23.87
C THR A 40 19.46 17.86 -24.12
N GLY A 41 19.58 17.43 -25.38
CA GLY A 41 20.43 16.29 -25.76
C GLY A 41 21.92 16.50 -25.44
N GLN A 42 22.44 17.72 -25.61
CA GLN A 42 23.82 18.06 -25.28
C GLN A 42 24.08 18.04 -23.78
N ILE A 43 23.15 18.57 -22.97
CA ILE A 43 23.27 18.54 -21.50
C ILE A 43 23.30 17.10 -20.98
N PHE A 44 22.43 16.24 -21.52
CA PHE A 44 22.42 14.81 -21.22
C PHE A 44 23.75 14.14 -21.56
N LEU A 45 24.29 14.42 -22.76
CA LEU A 45 25.58 13.87 -23.19
C LEU A 45 26.73 14.36 -22.29
N ILE A 46 26.79 15.65 -21.95
CA ILE A 46 27.81 16.20 -21.06
C ILE A 46 27.74 15.54 -19.67
N ALA A 47 26.54 15.41 -19.10
CA ALA A 47 26.33 14.73 -17.82
C ALA A 47 26.79 13.26 -17.88
N ALA A 48 26.53 12.55 -18.98
CA ALA A 48 26.99 11.19 -19.19
C ALA A 48 28.53 11.10 -19.28
N ILE A 49 29.17 12.03 -19.99
CA ILE A 49 30.64 12.09 -20.11
C ILE A 49 31.27 12.37 -18.75
N PHE A 50 30.76 13.35 -18.00
CA PHE A 50 31.26 13.66 -16.66
C PHE A 50 31.09 12.48 -15.71
N LEU A 51 29.94 11.80 -15.75
CA LEU A 51 29.72 10.59 -14.97
C LEU A 51 30.68 9.45 -15.37
N PHE A 52 30.96 9.28 -16.65
CA PHE A 52 31.91 8.28 -17.13
C PHE A 52 33.34 8.56 -16.63
N ILE A 53 33.78 9.81 -16.72
CA ILE A 53 35.09 10.25 -16.20
C ILE A 53 35.14 10.03 -14.68
N TYR A 54 34.10 10.43 -13.97
CA TYR A 54 33.98 10.25 -12.52
C TYR A 54 34.09 8.78 -12.11
N ASN A 55 33.32 7.89 -12.73
CA ASN A 55 33.38 6.45 -12.44
C ASN A 55 34.73 5.84 -12.82
N SER A 56 35.35 6.32 -13.89
CA SER A 56 36.70 5.89 -14.28
C SER A 56 37.72 6.25 -13.21
N ILE A 57 37.70 7.49 -12.70
CA ILE A 57 38.58 7.92 -11.60
C ILE A 57 38.32 7.09 -10.34
N CYS A 58 37.04 6.89 -9.97
CA CYS A 58 36.67 6.10 -8.79
C CYS A 58 37.13 4.64 -8.89
N SER A 59 37.07 4.05 -10.09
CA SER A 59 37.56 2.69 -10.32
C SER A 59 39.07 2.56 -10.06
N VAL A 60 39.86 3.56 -10.49
CA VAL A 60 41.31 3.59 -10.27
C VAL A 60 41.60 3.71 -8.78
N VAL A 61 40.85 4.57 -8.06
CA VAL A 61 40.97 4.70 -6.60
C VAL A 61 40.62 3.38 -5.89
N SER A 62 39.56 2.71 -6.32
CA SER A 62 39.15 1.40 -5.80
C SER A 62 40.24 0.35 -5.98
N MET A 63 40.86 0.28 -7.16
CA MET A 63 41.95 -0.66 -7.43
C MET A 63 43.19 -0.35 -6.58
N LYS A 64 43.59 0.92 -6.47
CA LYS A 64 44.72 1.34 -5.63
C LYS A 64 44.50 1.03 -4.14
N LYS A 65 43.27 1.14 -3.65
CA LYS A 65 42.90 0.81 -2.27
C LYS A 65 42.57 -0.67 -2.06
N ASN A 66 42.56 -1.48 -3.11
CA ASN A 66 42.10 -2.87 -3.12
C ASN A 66 40.74 -3.07 -2.43
N ARG A 67 39.82 -2.12 -2.65
CA ARG A 67 38.49 -2.08 -2.03
C ARG A 67 37.44 -1.67 -3.05
N THR A 68 36.71 -2.65 -3.55
CA THR A 68 35.64 -2.49 -4.54
C THR A 68 34.34 -1.98 -3.90
N ASP A 69 34.17 -2.16 -2.59
CA ASP A 69 33.03 -1.63 -1.83
C ASP A 69 33.02 -0.08 -1.70
N ILE A 70 34.07 0.60 -2.20
CA ILE A 70 34.08 2.05 -2.41
C ILE A 70 32.99 2.46 -3.41
N ALA A 71 32.61 1.57 -4.33
CA ALA A 71 31.57 1.81 -5.31
C ALA A 71 30.23 2.23 -4.66
N ASP A 72 29.88 1.63 -3.52
CA ASP A 72 28.67 1.98 -2.76
C ASP A 72 28.74 3.38 -2.13
N ILE A 73 29.95 3.89 -1.82
CA ILE A 73 30.16 5.24 -1.27
C ILE A 73 30.06 6.28 -2.40
N THR A 74 30.57 5.95 -3.59
CA THR A 74 30.58 6.82 -4.77
C THR A 74 29.22 6.93 -5.47
N TRP A 75 28.27 6.06 -5.11
CA TRP A 75 26.90 6.08 -5.64
C TRP A 75 26.22 7.43 -5.42
N GLY A 76 26.13 7.92 -4.18
CA GLY A 76 25.52 9.22 -3.86
C GLY A 76 26.19 10.39 -4.60
N PRO A 77 27.52 10.56 -4.53
CA PRO A 77 28.22 11.63 -5.24
C PRO A 77 28.09 11.57 -6.77
N GLY A 78 27.87 10.39 -7.37
CA GLY A 78 27.53 10.29 -8.79
C GLY A 78 26.21 10.98 -9.14
N PHE A 79 25.17 10.86 -8.28
CA PHE A 79 23.91 11.58 -8.46
C PHE A 79 24.09 13.10 -8.32
N LEU A 80 24.89 13.53 -7.34
CA LEU A 80 25.26 14.94 -7.18
C LEU A 80 25.87 15.51 -8.45
N LEU A 81 26.82 14.78 -9.04
CA LEU A 81 27.49 15.22 -10.25
C LEU A 81 26.50 15.44 -11.40
N ILE A 82 25.59 14.49 -11.64
CA ILE A 82 24.57 14.62 -12.69
C ILE A 82 23.62 15.78 -12.40
N ALA A 83 23.09 15.84 -11.17
CA ALA A 83 22.11 16.83 -10.76
C ALA A 83 22.65 18.25 -10.96
N TRP A 84 23.83 18.53 -10.40
CA TRP A 84 24.46 19.85 -10.49
C TRP A 84 25.00 20.17 -11.88
N THR A 85 25.46 19.18 -12.65
CA THR A 85 25.83 19.41 -14.07
C THR A 85 24.62 19.90 -14.86
N ALA A 86 23.47 19.23 -14.73
CA ALA A 86 22.27 19.65 -15.43
C ALA A 86 21.73 20.99 -14.92
N PHE A 87 21.76 21.24 -13.60
CA PHE A 87 21.33 22.51 -13.03
C PHE A 87 22.17 23.69 -13.51
N ILE A 88 23.49 23.57 -13.53
CA ILE A 88 24.40 24.65 -13.96
C ILE A 88 24.27 24.91 -15.46
N LEU A 89 24.03 23.86 -16.25
CA LEU A 89 23.93 23.97 -17.71
C LEU A 89 22.52 24.35 -18.20
N SER A 90 21.54 24.51 -17.31
CA SER A 90 20.15 24.83 -17.65
C SER A 90 19.73 26.19 -17.08
N PRO A 91 18.66 26.82 -17.62
CA PRO A 91 18.10 28.03 -17.03
C PRO A 91 17.68 27.83 -15.57
N PHE A 92 17.90 28.87 -14.75
CA PHE A 92 17.55 28.82 -13.33
C PHE A 92 16.03 28.66 -13.13
N SER A 93 15.66 27.79 -12.20
CA SER A 93 14.29 27.65 -11.71
C SER A 93 14.28 27.27 -10.24
N SER A 94 13.32 27.83 -9.51
CA SER A 94 13.12 27.49 -8.09
C SER A 94 12.79 26.00 -7.89
N PHE A 95 12.08 25.39 -8.85
CA PHE A 95 11.79 23.96 -8.82
C PHE A 95 13.04 23.12 -9.06
N SER A 96 13.85 23.51 -10.06
CA SER A 96 15.14 22.87 -10.33
C SER A 96 16.08 22.99 -9.12
N LEU A 97 16.16 24.16 -8.49
CA LEU A 97 16.95 24.34 -7.28
C LEU A 97 16.46 23.43 -6.14
N ALA A 98 15.14 23.38 -5.91
CA ALA A 98 14.56 22.55 -4.87
C ALA A 98 14.89 21.06 -5.05
N ILE A 99 14.75 20.49 -6.25
CA ILE A 99 15.09 19.07 -6.46
C ILE A 99 16.59 18.82 -6.25
N ASN A 100 17.47 19.73 -6.71
CA ASN A 100 18.91 19.58 -6.51
C ASN A 100 19.30 19.63 -5.02
N ILE A 101 18.63 20.46 -4.22
CA ILE A 101 18.81 20.49 -2.76
C ILE A 101 18.39 19.15 -2.14
N LEU A 102 17.22 18.61 -2.49
CA LEU A 102 16.75 17.32 -1.97
C LEU A 102 17.72 16.17 -2.32
N ILE A 103 18.12 16.07 -3.59
CA ILE A 103 19.11 15.08 -4.04
C ILE A 103 20.44 15.28 -3.32
N THR A 104 20.85 16.52 -3.06
CA THR A 104 22.08 16.81 -2.32
C THR A 104 22.03 16.30 -0.89
N ILE A 105 20.94 16.57 -0.18
CA ILE A 105 20.73 16.11 1.19
C ILE A 105 20.78 14.58 1.24
N TRP A 106 20.05 13.90 0.35
CA TRP A 106 20.03 12.44 0.27
C TRP A 106 21.40 11.84 -0.08
N ALA A 107 22.06 12.37 -1.11
CA ALA A 107 23.33 11.84 -1.61
C ALA A 107 24.45 11.96 -0.58
N ILE A 108 24.56 13.12 0.09
CA ILE A 108 25.54 13.34 1.16
C ILE A 108 25.26 12.39 2.32
N ARG A 109 24.00 12.30 2.77
CA ARG A 109 23.61 11.40 3.87
C ARG A 109 23.96 9.95 3.54
N LEU A 110 23.61 9.47 2.35
CA LEU A 110 23.91 8.10 1.91
C LEU A 110 25.42 7.85 1.88
N ALA A 111 26.19 8.73 1.25
CA ALA A 111 27.65 8.61 1.15
C ALA A 111 28.31 8.55 2.54
N VAL A 112 27.91 9.46 3.43
CA VAL A 112 28.42 9.51 4.82
C VAL A 112 28.01 8.25 5.59
N HIS A 113 26.76 7.83 5.49
CA HIS A 113 26.28 6.62 6.18
C HIS A 113 27.06 5.37 5.76
N VAL A 114 27.21 5.15 4.45
CA VAL A 114 27.94 3.99 3.91
C VAL A 114 29.43 4.08 4.25
N PHE A 115 30.04 5.27 4.15
CA PHE A 115 31.43 5.49 4.53
C PHE A 115 31.69 5.12 6.00
N LEU A 116 30.89 5.65 6.92
CA LEU A 116 31.02 5.39 8.36
C LEU A 116 30.79 3.90 8.68
N LYS A 117 29.84 3.26 8.01
CA LYS A 117 29.55 1.82 8.14
C LYS A 117 30.73 0.94 7.68
N ASN A 118 31.42 1.35 6.62
CA ASN A 118 32.47 0.55 5.98
C ASN A 118 33.89 0.83 6.52
N GLN A 119 34.09 1.90 7.29
CA GLN A 119 35.40 2.32 7.79
C GLN A 119 36.07 1.27 8.68
N LYS A 120 35.31 0.59 9.54
CA LYS A 120 35.84 -0.37 10.55
C LYS A 120 35.68 -1.85 10.16
N ARG A 121 35.36 -2.14 8.90
CA ARG A 121 35.05 -3.50 8.42
C ARG A 121 35.98 -3.90 7.28
N LYS A 122 36.20 -5.21 7.14
CA LYS A 122 36.72 -5.79 5.89
C LYS A 122 35.74 -5.50 4.76
N GLU A 123 36.24 -5.50 3.53
CA GLU A 123 35.43 -5.27 2.31
C GLU A 123 34.12 -6.05 2.34
N ASP A 124 33.01 -5.47 1.89
CA ASP A 124 31.72 -6.16 1.85
C ASP A 124 31.82 -7.51 1.10
N PHE A 125 31.26 -8.55 1.73
CA PHE A 125 31.30 -9.92 1.25
C PHE A 125 30.75 -10.09 -0.18
N ARG A 126 29.81 -9.23 -0.61
CA ARG A 126 29.27 -9.25 -1.99
C ARG A 126 30.38 -9.03 -3.01
N TYR A 127 31.22 -8.02 -2.79
CA TYR A 127 32.35 -7.71 -3.66
C TYR A 127 33.47 -8.74 -3.55
N GLN A 128 33.70 -9.29 -2.35
CA GLN A 128 34.65 -10.39 -2.18
C GLN A 128 34.24 -11.63 -2.97
N ASN A 129 32.96 -12.03 -2.87
CA ASN A 129 32.42 -13.19 -3.59
C ASN A 129 32.42 -12.95 -5.10
N LEU A 130 32.09 -11.73 -5.53
CA LEU A 130 32.16 -11.34 -6.93
C LEU A 130 33.59 -11.48 -7.47
N LYS A 131 34.61 -10.96 -6.76
CA LYS A 131 36.01 -11.12 -7.15
C LYS A 131 36.46 -12.58 -7.15
N LYS A 132 36.03 -13.39 -6.17
CA LYS A 132 36.32 -14.85 -6.14
C LYS A 132 35.74 -15.60 -7.33
N SER A 133 34.59 -15.16 -7.85
CA SER A 133 33.98 -15.75 -9.06
C SER A 133 34.78 -15.45 -10.34
N TRP A 134 35.61 -14.41 -10.32
CA TRP A 134 36.40 -13.97 -11.46
C TRP A 134 37.80 -14.60 -11.45
N LYS A 135 38.05 -15.53 -12.38
CA LYS A 135 39.35 -16.21 -12.49
C LYS A 135 40.44 -15.37 -13.16
N THR A 136 40.08 -14.44 -14.06
CA THR A 136 41.02 -13.61 -14.84
C THR A 136 40.47 -12.19 -15.08
N HIS A 137 41.37 -11.26 -15.41
CA HIS A 137 41.08 -9.85 -15.74
C HIS A 137 40.32 -9.07 -14.66
N ILE A 138 40.68 -9.27 -13.39
CA ILE A 138 39.98 -8.70 -12.24
C ILE A 138 39.84 -7.17 -12.35
N SER A 139 40.90 -6.44 -12.72
CA SER A 139 40.86 -4.98 -12.86
C SER A 139 39.88 -4.51 -13.94
N LEU A 140 39.88 -5.15 -15.11
CA LEU A 140 38.93 -4.82 -16.19
C LEU A 140 37.49 -5.15 -15.80
N ARG A 141 37.27 -6.25 -15.06
CA ARG A 141 35.94 -6.61 -14.55
C ARG A 141 35.46 -5.66 -13.46
N ILE A 142 36.33 -5.19 -12.57
CA ILE A 142 36.00 -4.13 -11.61
C ILE A 142 35.59 -2.86 -12.36
N PHE A 143 36.34 -2.46 -13.38
CA PHE A 143 36.00 -1.29 -14.19
C PHE A 143 34.63 -1.44 -14.86
N PHE A 144 34.43 -2.45 -15.70
CA PHE A 144 33.22 -2.58 -16.50
C PHE A 144 31.99 -3.07 -15.71
N GLN A 145 32.15 -4.11 -14.88
CA GLN A 145 31.03 -4.79 -14.22
C GLN A 145 30.63 -4.17 -12.88
N VAL A 146 31.48 -3.34 -12.28
CA VAL A 146 31.13 -2.57 -11.08
C VAL A 146 30.92 -1.11 -11.43
N PHE A 147 31.98 -0.39 -11.80
CA PHE A 147 31.91 1.08 -11.91
C PHE A 147 31.13 1.56 -13.14
N ILE A 148 31.39 1.02 -14.33
CA ILE A 148 30.65 1.44 -15.52
C ILE A 148 29.20 0.97 -15.47
N LEU A 149 28.94 -0.28 -15.07
CA LEU A 149 27.56 -0.78 -14.90
C LEU A 149 26.79 0.06 -13.87
N GLN A 150 27.37 0.36 -12.71
CA GLN A 150 26.74 1.26 -11.74
C GLN A 150 26.54 2.66 -12.30
N GLY A 151 27.51 3.21 -13.05
CA GLY A 151 27.37 4.49 -13.73
C GLY A 151 26.18 4.52 -14.69
N VAL A 152 26.01 3.49 -15.52
CA VAL A 152 24.86 3.37 -16.44
C VAL A 152 23.54 3.31 -15.68
N ILE A 153 23.46 2.49 -14.63
CA ILE A 153 22.24 2.40 -13.81
C ILE A 153 21.95 3.74 -13.14
N LEU A 154 22.96 4.36 -12.54
CA LEU A 154 22.86 5.66 -11.89
C LEU A 154 22.35 6.72 -12.87
N TYR A 155 22.85 6.74 -14.10
CA TYR A 155 22.41 7.64 -15.15
C TYR A 155 20.93 7.43 -15.48
N ILE A 156 20.48 6.18 -15.66
CA ILE A 156 19.06 5.86 -15.92
C ILE A 156 18.17 6.31 -14.75
N VAL A 157 18.59 6.04 -13.51
CA VAL A 157 17.84 6.46 -12.31
C VAL A 157 17.81 7.99 -12.19
N SER A 158 18.83 8.69 -12.70
CA SER A 158 18.91 10.15 -12.69
C SER A 158 18.10 10.86 -13.80
N LEU A 159 17.50 10.13 -14.74
CA LEU A 159 16.76 10.74 -15.85
C LEU A 159 15.65 11.73 -15.41
N PRO A 160 14.84 11.46 -14.37
CA PRO A 160 13.92 12.45 -13.81
C PRO A 160 14.59 13.76 -13.41
N ILE A 161 15.75 13.70 -12.77
CA ILE A 161 16.51 14.87 -12.31
C ILE A 161 16.99 15.67 -13.52
N LEU A 162 17.57 15.00 -14.52
CA LEU A 162 18.00 15.63 -15.76
C LEU A 162 16.82 16.32 -16.46
N TRP A 163 15.68 15.63 -16.57
CA TRP A 163 14.51 16.14 -17.27
C TRP A 163 13.86 17.34 -16.59
N ILE A 164 13.81 17.35 -15.24
CA ILE A 164 13.33 18.49 -14.45
C ILE A 164 14.23 19.71 -14.68
N ASN A 165 15.54 19.54 -14.63
CA ASN A 165 16.49 20.63 -14.79
C ASN A 165 16.42 21.26 -16.20
N THR A 166 16.24 20.46 -17.25
CA THR A 166 16.20 20.96 -18.63
C THR A 166 14.83 21.44 -19.09
N HIS A 167 13.75 21.20 -18.33
CA HIS A 167 12.39 21.65 -18.66
C HIS A 167 11.72 22.42 -17.51
N PRO A 168 12.36 23.47 -16.97
CA PRO A 168 11.85 24.19 -15.80
C PRO A 168 10.48 24.83 -16.02
N GLU A 169 10.19 25.27 -17.24
CA GLU A 169 8.94 25.95 -17.63
C GLU A 169 7.72 25.02 -17.66
N SER A 170 7.91 23.71 -17.77
CA SER A 170 6.84 22.71 -17.88
C SER A 170 6.43 22.09 -16.53
N LEU A 171 6.94 22.64 -15.43
CA LEU A 171 6.71 22.11 -14.09
C LEU A 171 5.40 22.65 -13.51
N SER A 172 4.59 21.74 -12.97
CA SER A 172 3.34 22.08 -12.29
C SER A 172 3.55 22.17 -10.79
N MET A 173 3.18 23.31 -10.20
CA MET A 173 3.22 23.53 -8.75
C MET A 173 2.45 22.46 -7.98
N ASN A 174 1.31 21.99 -8.49
CA ASN A 174 0.47 20.99 -7.82
C ASN A 174 1.19 19.65 -7.63
N PHE A 175 1.93 19.18 -8.64
CA PHE A 175 2.70 17.94 -8.55
C PHE A 175 3.89 18.11 -7.60
N PHE A 176 4.52 19.28 -7.60
CA PHE A 176 5.63 19.58 -6.71
C PHE A 176 5.21 19.65 -5.23
N GLN A 177 4.07 20.28 -4.95
CA GLN A 177 3.46 20.37 -3.61
C GLN A 177 3.11 18.99 -3.02
N PHE A 178 2.79 18.01 -3.87
CA PHE A 178 2.56 16.64 -3.43
C PHE A 178 3.86 15.84 -3.29
N ALA A 179 4.76 15.98 -4.26
CA ALA A 179 5.99 15.19 -4.33
C ALA A 179 7.01 15.55 -3.23
N ILE A 180 7.15 16.83 -2.84
CA ILE A 180 8.08 17.21 -1.77
C ILE A 180 7.73 16.51 -0.44
N PRO A 181 6.48 16.61 0.09
CA PRO A 181 6.11 15.89 1.32
C PRO A 181 6.32 14.38 1.20
N LEU A 182 5.99 13.78 0.04
CA LEU A 182 6.20 12.36 -0.19
C LEU A 182 7.69 11.99 -0.10
N TRP A 183 8.55 12.80 -0.72
CA TRP A 183 9.99 12.64 -0.64
C TRP A 183 10.50 12.78 0.80
N LEU A 184 10.04 13.80 1.55
CA LEU A 184 10.42 14.02 2.94
C LEU A 184 10.00 12.87 3.85
N VAL A 185 8.81 12.28 3.63
CA VAL A 185 8.36 11.08 4.33
C VAL A 185 9.30 9.91 4.04
N GLY A 186 9.65 9.69 2.76
CA GLY A 186 10.62 8.65 2.38
C GLY A 186 11.99 8.85 3.04
N PHE A 187 12.50 10.09 3.01
CA PHE A 187 13.77 10.46 3.64
C PHE A 187 13.75 10.27 5.16
N ALA A 188 12.64 10.61 5.82
CA ALA A 188 12.46 10.40 7.26
C ALA A 188 12.42 8.90 7.60
N ILE A 189 11.67 8.09 6.85
CA ILE A 189 11.62 6.64 7.03
C ILE A 189 13.03 6.04 6.88
N GLU A 190 13.75 6.42 5.84
CA GLU A 190 15.13 5.94 5.60
C GLU A 190 16.07 6.34 6.74
N THR A 191 16.09 7.63 7.10
CA THR A 191 17.00 8.17 8.11
C THR A 191 16.72 7.58 9.50
N VAL A 192 15.46 7.51 9.90
CA VAL A 192 15.06 6.97 11.22
C VAL A 192 15.33 5.47 11.29
N SER A 193 15.07 4.72 10.23
CA SER A 193 15.32 3.27 10.23
C SER A 193 16.80 2.93 10.29
N ASP A 194 17.65 3.65 9.54
CA ASP A 194 19.10 3.52 9.62
C ASP A 194 19.63 3.89 11.01
N TYR A 195 19.10 4.95 11.62
CA TYR A 195 19.45 5.33 13.00
C TYR A 195 19.05 4.26 14.02
N GLN A 196 17.81 3.74 13.94
CA GLN A 196 17.34 2.64 14.79
C GLN A 196 18.27 1.42 14.68
N LEU A 197 18.66 1.06 13.45
CA LEU A 197 19.57 -0.07 13.21
C LEU A 197 20.97 0.18 13.75
N LEU A 198 21.46 1.41 13.66
CA LEU A 198 22.76 1.81 14.19
C LEU A 198 22.79 1.76 15.72
N VAL A 199 21.77 2.28 16.39
CA VAL A 199 21.64 2.22 17.86
C VAL A 199 21.52 0.78 18.33
N PHE A 200 20.67 -0.02 17.67
CA PHE A 200 20.53 -1.44 17.97
C PHE A 200 21.87 -2.18 17.87
N LYS A 201 22.61 -2.01 16.77
CA LYS A 201 23.91 -2.66 16.58
C LYS A 201 24.98 -2.26 17.60
N ARG A 202 24.87 -1.08 18.21
CA ARG A 202 25.79 -0.63 19.27
C ARG A 202 25.48 -1.29 20.61
N ASN A 203 24.21 -1.61 20.86
CA ASN A 203 23.73 -2.11 22.14
C ASN A 203 23.44 -3.63 22.15
N ALA A 204 23.43 -4.28 20.98
CA ALA A 204 23.15 -5.70 20.86
C ALA A 204 24.18 -6.54 21.63
N SER A 205 23.69 -7.47 22.45
CA SER A 205 24.52 -8.34 23.27
C SER A 205 25.08 -9.52 22.46
N ASN A 206 24.30 -10.00 21.49
CA ASN A 206 24.67 -11.03 20.54
C ASN A 206 24.49 -10.54 19.08
N LYS A 207 25.41 -10.95 18.19
CA LYS A 207 25.37 -10.65 16.75
C LYS A 207 24.22 -11.36 16.02
N GLU A 208 23.57 -12.33 16.65
CA GLU A 208 22.42 -13.08 16.12
C GLU A 208 21.06 -12.44 16.49
N GLU A 209 21.05 -11.35 17.26
CA GLU A 209 19.80 -10.65 17.57
C GLU A 209 19.24 -9.88 16.36
N LEU A 210 17.92 -9.88 16.22
CA LEU A 210 17.21 -9.14 15.17
C LEU A 210 16.46 -7.93 15.75
N LEU A 211 16.57 -6.78 15.07
CA LEU A 211 15.78 -5.60 15.39
C LEU A 211 14.35 -5.78 14.88
N LYS A 212 13.39 -5.89 15.81
CA LYS A 212 11.96 -6.18 15.53
C LYS A 212 11.01 -5.07 15.99
N THR A 213 11.52 -3.91 16.42
CA THR A 213 10.75 -2.81 17.02
C THR A 213 10.86 -1.52 16.19
N GLY A 214 10.01 -0.54 16.47
CA GLY A 214 10.00 0.72 15.72
C GLY A 214 9.58 0.51 14.26
N LEU A 215 10.26 1.15 13.31
CA LEU A 215 9.96 0.98 11.88
C LEU A 215 10.21 -0.46 11.41
N TRP A 216 11.08 -1.19 12.11
CA TRP A 216 11.38 -2.59 11.81
C TRP A 216 10.27 -3.55 12.26
N SER A 217 9.33 -3.14 13.11
CA SER A 217 8.10 -3.92 13.32
C SER A 217 7.11 -3.79 12.16
N PHE A 218 7.21 -2.69 11.40
CA PHE A 218 6.31 -2.34 10.32
C PHE A 218 6.71 -2.99 9.00
N ALA A 219 7.99 -2.86 8.63
CA ALA A 219 8.60 -3.50 7.48
C ALA A 219 9.93 -4.13 7.90
N ARG A 220 10.35 -5.22 7.25
CA ARG A 220 11.67 -5.82 7.49
C ARG A 220 12.80 -5.00 6.89
N HIS A 221 12.51 -4.20 5.88
CA HIS A 221 13.48 -3.31 5.23
C HIS A 221 12.91 -1.89 5.07
N PRO A 222 12.65 -1.18 6.19
CA PRO A 222 12.04 0.14 6.15
C PRO A 222 12.95 1.18 5.50
N ASN A 223 14.28 1.03 5.60
CA ASN A 223 15.24 1.93 4.95
C ASN A 223 15.12 1.88 3.42
N TYR A 224 15.05 0.68 2.84
CA TYR A 224 14.80 0.50 1.42
C TYR A 224 13.43 1.02 0.98
N LEU A 225 12.40 0.89 1.82
CA LEU A 225 11.10 1.50 1.55
C LEU A 225 11.21 3.03 1.44
N GLY A 226 11.94 3.66 2.36
CA GLY A 226 12.18 5.10 2.35
C GLY A 226 12.90 5.58 1.09
N GLU A 227 13.94 4.86 0.65
CA GLU A 227 14.65 5.14 -0.60
C GLU A 227 13.74 5.00 -1.82
N ILE A 228 12.95 3.91 -1.90
CA ILE A 228 11.98 3.72 -2.97
C ILE A 228 10.99 4.89 -3.03
N ILE A 229 10.38 5.27 -1.90
CA ILE A 229 9.43 6.38 -1.83
C ILE A 229 10.03 7.68 -2.37
N GLN A 230 11.28 8.00 -2.02
CA GLN A 230 11.97 9.19 -2.52
C GLN A 230 12.09 9.18 -4.05
N TRP A 231 12.53 8.08 -4.65
CA TRP A 231 12.67 7.99 -6.12
C TRP A 231 11.35 8.05 -6.87
N TRP A 232 10.30 7.42 -6.32
CA TRP A 232 8.95 7.57 -6.86
C TRP A 232 8.49 9.03 -6.76
N ALA A 233 8.75 9.71 -5.65
CA ALA A 233 8.41 11.13 -5.49
C ALA A 233 9.12 12.03 -6.52
N VAL A 234 10.41 11.79 -6.80
CA VAL A 234 11.13 12.53 -7.85
C VAL A 234 10.48 12.31 -9.22
N TRP A 235 10.09 11.08 -9.56
CA TRP A 235 9.37 10.82 -10.82
C TRP A 235 7.99 11.48 -10.86
N PHE A 236 7.25 11.50 -9.74
CA PHE A 236 5.96 12.19 -9.67
C PHE A 236 6.05 13.68 -10.05
N MET A 237 7.19 14.34 -9.78
CA MET A 237 7.44 15.73 -10.22
C MET A 237 7.53 15.84 -11.75
N CYS A 238 7.93 14.79 -12.45
CA CYS A 238 8.07 14.80 -13.92
C CYS A 238 6.74 14.58 -14.64
N ILE A 239 5.69 14.09 -14.00
CA ILE A 239 4.43 13.70 -14.69
C ILE A 239 3.80 14.88 -15.44
N SER A 240 3.98 16.11 -14.95
CA SER A 240 3.47 17.31 -15.63
C SER A 240 4.30 17.74 -16.85
N ILE A 241 5.54 17.26 -16.98
CA ILE A 241 6.44 17.61 -18.08
C ILE A 241 6.11 16.70 -19.28
N PRO A 242 6.10 17.22 -20.53
CA PRO A 242 5.99 16.38 -21.72
C PRO A 242 6.94 15.19 -21.66
N TRP A 243 6.41 13.99 -21.97
CA TRP A 243 7.12 12.71 -21.90
C TRP A 243 7.62 12.26 -20.52
N GLY A 244 7.39 13.02 -19.45
CA GLY A 244 7.88 12.68 -18.11
C GLY A 244 7.29 11.40 -17.54
N TRP A 245 6.12 10.95 -18.01
CA TRP A 245 5.54 9.66 -17.65
C TRP A 245 6.41 8.46 -18.10
N VAL A 246 7.17 8.57 -19.19
CA VAL A 246 8.10 7.52 -19.67
C VAL A 246 9.24 7.30 -18.67
N LEU A 247 9.58 8.33 -17.90
CA LEU A 247 10.64 8.28 -16.89
C LEU A 247 10.29 7.42 -15.67
N ILE A 248 9.12 6.76 -15.66
CA ILE A 248 8.75 5.73 -14.68
C ILE A 248 9.78 4.59 -14.65
N ILE A 249 10.54 4.42 -15.74
CA ILE A 249 11.68 3.52 -15.81
C ILE A 249 12.71 3.76 -14.70
N SER A 250 12.90 5.01 -14.25
CA SER A 250 13.83 5.34 -13.16
C SER A 250 13.40 4.72 -11.82
N PRO A 251 12.25 5.09 -11.23
CA PRO A 251 11.81 4.52 -9.96
C PRO A 251 11.52 3.01 -10.07
N ALA A 252 11.06 2.52 -11.24
CA ALA A 252 10.86 1.08 -11.45
C ALA A 252 12.19 0.31 -11.43
N LEU A 253 13.22 0.81 -12.10
CA LEU A 253 14.54 0.17 -12.14
C LEU A 253 15.18 0.13 -10.75
N ILE A 254 15.22 1.25 -10.02
CA ILE A 254 15.80 1.27 -8.67
C ILE A 254 15.00 0.38 -7.70
N THR A 255 13.67 0.34 -7.82
CA THR A 255 12.83 -0.57 -7.04
C THR A 255 13.18 -2.03 -7.34
N TYR A 256 13.29 -2.40 -8.62
CA TYR A 256 13.65 -3.76 -9.02
C TYR A 256 15.04 -4.15 -8.49
N LEU A 257 16.03 -3.27 -8.62
CA LEU A 257 17.38 -3.50 -8.13
C LEU A 257 17.41 -3.72 -6.61
N ILE A 258 16.75 -2.84 -5.85
CA ILE A 258 16.67 -2.92 -4.39
C ILE A 258 15.96 -4.21 -3.97
N VAL A 259 14.83 -4.57 -4.59
CA VAL A 259 14.04 -5.73 -4.17
C VAL A 259 14.70 -7.04 -4.56
N MET A 260 15.15 -7.16 -5.82
CA MET A 260 15.48 -8.45 -6.42
C MET A 260 16.98 -8.72 -6.52
N ILE A 261 17.81 -7.69 -6.75
CA ILE A 261 19.21 -7.88 -7.15
C ILE A 261 20.19 -7.58 -6.01
N SER A 262 20.13 -6.38 -5.42
CA SER A 262 21.20 -5.85 -4.58
C SER A 262 20.81 -5.60 -3.11
N GLY A 263 19.52 -5.50 -2.80
CA GLY A 263 19.04 -5.18 -1.45
C GLY A 263 18.39 -6.36 -0.74
N ILE A 264 17.08 -6.52 -0.90
CA ILE A 264 16.22 -7.35 -0.06
C ILE A 264 16.46 -8.83 -0.25
N ALA A 265 16.29 -9.37 -1.47
CA ALA A 265 16.36 -10.82 -1.68
C ALA A 265 17.68 -11.46 -1.20
N PRO A 266 18.88 -10.92 -1.52
CA PRO A 266 20.13 -11.46 -0.99
C PRO A 266 20.27 -11.31 0.53
N LEU A 267 19.73 -10.23 1.11
CA LEU A 267 19.79 -10.00 2.54
C LEU A 267 18.87 -10.96 3.30
N GLU A 268 17.65 -11.18 2.83
CA GLU A 268 16.71 -12.13 3.43
C GLU A 268 17.22 -13.57 3.34
N GLU A 269 17.86 -13.94 2.24
CA GLU A 269 18.50 -15.26 2.11
C GLU A 269 19.55 -15.48 3.20
N LYS A 270 20.37 -14.47 3.49
CA LYS A 270 21.32 -14.52 4.60
C LYS A 270 20.64 -14.52 5.97
N MET A 271 19.54 -13.79 6.12
CA MET A 271 18.81 -13.69 7.38
C MET A 271 18.10 -15.00 7.76
N LYS A 272 17.86 -15.92 6.82
CA LYS A 272 17.34 -17.28 7.12
C LYS A 272 18.18 -18.07 8.11
N ASN A 273 19.48 -17.75 8.23
CA ASN A 273 20.37 -18.39 9.19
C ASN A 273 20.16 -17.92 10.64
N TYR A 274 19.35 -16.88 10.86
CA TYR A 274 19.07 -16.35 12.20
C TYR A 274 17.85 -17.07 12.79
N PRO A 275 17.94 -17.63 14.02
CA PRO A 275 16.88 -18.47 14.59
C PRO A 275 15.49 -17.84 14.59
N GLU A 276 15.42 -16.54 14.88
CA GLU A 276 14.15 -15.81 14.99
C GLU A 276 13.59 -15.28 13.67
N PHE A 277 14.35 -15.38 12.57
CA PHE A 277 13.96 -14.76 11.30
C PHE A 277 12.68 -15.36 10.72
N SER A 278 12.51 -16.68 10.83
CA SER A 278 11.32 -17.36 10.30
C SER A 278 10.03 -16.85 10.95
N GLU A 279 10.03 -16.63 12.27
CA GLU A 279 8.87 -16.09 12.98
C GLU A 279 8.66 -14.62 12.66
N TYR A 280 9.75 -13.84 12.63
CA TYR A 280 9.70 -12.42 12.27
C TYR A 280 9.15 -12.21 10.84
N ALA A 281 9.60 -13.01 9.87
CA ALA A 281 9.18 -12.92 8.48
C ALA A 281 7.70 -13.32 8.25
N LYS A 282 7.12 -14.12 9.15
CA LYS A 282 5.68 -14.42 9.14
C LYS A 282 4.82 -13.25 9.63
N LYS A 283 5.34 -12.44 10.56
CA LYS A 283 4.60 -11.35 11.21
C LYS A 283 4.78 -10.00 10.52
N THR A 284 5.98 -9.72 10.03
CA THR A 284 6.36 -8.42 9.46
C THR A 284 6.73 -8.59 8.00
N PRO A 285 6.09 -7.87 7.05
CA PRO A 285 6.35 -7.98 5.60
C PRO A 285 7.68 -7.32 5.19
N ALA A 286 8.20 -7.66 4.00
CA ALA A 286 9.50 -7.16 3.54
C ALA A 286 9.56 -5.62 3.38
N LEU A 287 8.57 -5.04 2.69
CA LEU A 287 8.50 -3.61 2.36
C LEU A 287 7.19 -2.97 2.81
N ILE A 288 6.11 -3.25 2.09
CA ILE A 288 4.82 -2.58 2.29
C ILE A 288 3.88 -3.53 3.02
N PRO A 289 3.37 -3.14 4.19
CA PRO A 289 2.32 -3.91 4.83
C PRO A 289 1.07 -4.01 4.01
N PHE A 290 0.42 -5.16 4.10
CA PHE A 290 -0.85 -5.35 3.39
C PHE A 290 -1.88 -4.29 3.77
N SER A 291 -1.85 -3.76 5.00
CA SER A 291 -2.67 -2.60 5.40
C SER A 291 -2.41 -1.36 4.53
N ILE A 292 -1.16 -0.98 4.25
CA ILE A 292 -0.90 0.14 3.32
C ILE A 292 -1.30 -0.24 1.91
N PHE A 293 -0.91 -1.43 1.44
CA PHE A 293 -1.22 -1.85 0.07
C PHE A 293 -2.73 -1.89 -0.18
N ASN A 294 -3.52 -2.34 0.80
CA ASN A 294 -4.98 -2.31 0.76
C ASN A 294 -5.54 -0.89 0.69
N ALA A 295 -4.97 0.07 1.43
CA ALA A 295 -5.35 1.48 1.34
C ALA A 295 -5.03 2.07 -0.04
N LEU A 296 -3.87 1.75 -0.61
CA LEU A 296 -3.47 2.19 -1.95
C LEU A 296 -4.38 1.62 -3.04
N LEU A 297 -4.73 0.33 -2.94
CA LEU A 297 -5.71 -0.29 -3.83
C LEU A 297 -7.07 0.42 -3.76
N TYR A 298 -7.55 0.73 -2.55
CA TYR A 298 -8.79 1.48 -2.38
C TYR A 298 -8.68 2.88 -2.98
N ALA A 299 -7.60 3.63 -2.71
CA ALA A 299 -7.40 4.98 -3.23
C ALA A 299 -7.35 5.01 -4.77
N ALA A 300 -6.65 4.06 -5.39
CA ALA A 300 -6.61 3.90 -6.84
C ALA A 300 -8.01 3.59 -7.40
N GLY A 301 -8.75 2.67 -6.75
CA GLY A 301 -10.12 2.36 -7.11
C GLY A 301 -11.04 3.55 -7.00
N TRP A 302 -10.98 4.27 -5.87
CA TRP A 302 -11.73 5.49 -5.64
C TRP A 302 -11.49 6.50 -6.75
N PHE A 303 -10.23 6.79 -7.08
CA PHE A 303 -9.89 7.78 -8.10
C PHE A 303 -10.42 7.37 -9.48
N ILE A 304 -10.20 6.13 -9.90
CA ILE A 304 -10.65 5.63 -11.22
C ILE A 304 -12.18 5.62 -11.31
N LEU A 305 -12.88 5.13 -10.26
CA LEU A 305 -14.35 5.08 -10.23
C LEU A 305 -14.95 6.48 -10.28
N VAL A 306 -14.44 7.43 -9.49
CA VAL A 306 -14.93 8.82 -9.47
C VAL A 306 -14.63 9.53 -10.78
N PHE A 307 -13.40 9.43 -11.30
CA PHE A 307 -12.99 10.09 -12.53
C PHE A 307 -13.77 9.62 -13.76
N TYR A 308 -13.92 8.29 -13.92
CA TYR A 308 -14.69 7.74 -15.04
C TYR A 308 -16.21 7.80 -14.81
N GLY A 309 -16.66 7.84 -13.56
CA GLY A 309 -18.03 8.15 -13.17
C GLY A 309 -18.44 9.56 -13.59
N ALA A 310 -17.56 10.56 -13.38
CA ALA A 310 -17.75 11.93 -13.87
C ALA A 310 -17.92 11.98 -15.40
N LYS A 311 -17.17 11.15 -16.12
CA LYS A 311 -17.26 10.99 -17.59
C LYS A 311 -18.43 10.11 -18.06
N LYS A 312 -19.34 9.73 -17.16
CA LYS A 312 -20.51 8.88 -17.42
C LYS A 312 -20.17 7.49 -18.02
N SER A 313 -18.96 6.99 -17.79
CA SER A 313 -18.57 5.65 -18.25
C SER A 313 -19.04 4.58 -17.25
N PHE A 314 -19.69 3.52 -17.74
CA PHE A 314 -20.06 2.36 -16.90
C PHE A 314 -18.99 1.26 -16.90
N VAL A 315 -18.41 0.99 -18.06
CA VAL A 315 -17.51 -0.16 -18.31
C VAL A 315 -16.26 -0.11 -17.42
N ILE A 316 -15.57 1.03 -17.40
CA ILE A 316 -14.30 1.16 -16.67
C ILE A 316 -14.52 1.06 -15.15
N PRO A 317 -15.48 1.78 -14.54
CA PRO A 317 -15.80 1.59 -13.12
C PRO A 317 -16.21 0.16 -12.76
N PHE A 318 -17.00 -0.52 -13.60
CA PHE A 318 -17.41 -1.90 -13.37
C PHE A 318 -16.22 -2.85 -13.27
N PHE A 319 -15.38 -2.92 -14.30
CA PHE A 319 -14.23 -3.82 -14.30
C PHE A 319 -13.20 -3.44 -13.23
N THR A 320 -12.96 -2.14 -13.02
CA THR A 320 -12.05 -1.66 -11.97
C THR A 320 -12.51 -2.11 -10.58
N SER A 321 -13.80 -1.94 -10.28
CA SER A 321 -14.36 -2.34 -8.99
C SER A 321 -14.25 -3.85 -8.75
N LEU A 322 -14.48 -4.67 -9.79
CA LEU A 322 -14.36 -6.12 -9.71
C LEU A 322 -12.91 -6.55 -9.48
N ILE A 323 -11.96 -5.96 -10.21
CA ILE A 323 -10.52 -6.25 -10.09
C ILE A 323 -10.04 -5.92 -8.67
N ILE A 324 -10.37 -4.72 -8.18
CA ILE A 324 -9.89 -4.26 -6.88
C ILE A 324 -10.55 -5.04 -5.74
N PHE A 325 -11.87 -5.28 -5.81
CA PHE A 325 -12.56 -6.08 -4.82
C PHE A 325 -11.98 -7.49 -4.73
N THR A 326 -11.77 -8.14 -5.88
CA THR A 326 -11.17 -9.48 -5.95
C THR A 326 -9.75 -9.49 -5.41
N ALA A 327 -8.93 -8.50 -5.75
CA ALA A 327 -7.57 -8.36 -5.22
C ALA A 327 -7.57 -8.18 -3.70
N GLN A 328 -8.39 -7.26 -3.16
CA GLN A 328 -8.48 -7.04 -1.72
C GLN A 328 -8.93 -8.31 -0.98
N ILE A 329 -9.93 -9.02 -1.49
CA ILE A 329 -10.40 -10.28 -0.92
C ILE A 329 -9.33 -11.38 -0.98
N TYR A 330 -8.65 -11.55 -2.12
CA TYR A 330 -7.56 -12.52 -2.26
C TYR A 330 -6.45 -12.28 -1.23
N PHE A 331 -6.01 -11.02 -1.09
CA PHE A 331 -4.96 -10.69 -0.14
C PHE A 331 -5.43 -10.75 1.32
N LEU A 332 -6.69 -10.41 1.62
CA LEU A 332 -7.28 -10.65 2.94
C LEU A 332 -7.26 -12.14 3.28
N ALA A 333 -7.66 -13.01 2.35
CA ALA A 333 -7.64 -14.46 2.55
C ALA A 333 -6.21 -14.99 2.78
N LYS A 334 -5.23 -14.44 2.05
CA LYS A 334 -3.82 -14.85 2.11
C LYS A 334 -3.09 -14.35 3.36
N PHE A 335 -3.28 -13.09 3.75
CA PHE A 335 -2.47 -12.42 4.78
C PHE A 335 -3.23 -12.13 6.07
N LEU A 336 -4.57 -12.01 6.04
CA LEU A 336 -5.40 -11.64 7.19
C LEU A 336 -6.65 -12.52 7.28
N LYS A 337 -6.47 -13.83 7.44
CA LYS A 337 -7.58 -14.82 7.43
C LYS A 337 -8.73 -14.47 8.39
N LYS A 338 -8.42 -13.96 9.59
CA LYS A 338 -9.46 -13.52 10.56
C LYS A 338 -10.29 -12.34 10.04
N SER A 339 -9.68 -11.41 9.31
CA SER A 339 -10.38 -10.27 8.69
C SER A 339 -11.20 -10.71 7.48
N PHE A 340 -10.70 -11.67 6.70
CA PHE A 340 -11.39 -12.24 5.55
C PHE A 340 -12.75 -12.84 5.92
N LEU A 341 -12.84 -13.59 7.03
CA LEU A 341 -14.08 -14.29 7.42
C LEU A 341 -15.30 -13.37 7.64
N ILE A 342 -15.06 -12.09 7.97
CA ILE A 342 -16.12 -11.10 8.25
C ILE A 342 -16.26 -10.07 7.12
N SER A 343 -15.42 -10.13 6.10
CA SER A 343 -15.33 -9.12 5.04
C SER A 343 -16.59 -9.06 4.16
N ILE A 344 -17.17 -10.21 3.82
CA ILE A 344 -18.34 -10.28 2.94
C ILE A 344 -19.60 -9.74 3.63
N PRO A 345 -20.00 -10.17 4.85
CA PRO A 345 -21.12 -9.56 5.54
C PRO A 345 -20.95 -8.04 5.74
N LEU A 346 -19.74 -7.60 6.08
CA LEU A 346 -19.45 -6.17 6.24
C LEU A 346 -19.61 -5.38 4.94
N SER A 347 -19.19 -5.95 3.80
CA SER A 347 -19.37 -5.36 2.47
C SER A 347 -20.84 -5.21 2.10
N ILE A 348 -21.67 -6.19 2.47
CA ILE A 348 -23.12 -6.15 2.25
C ILE A 348 -23.75 -5.03 3.10
N TYR A 349 -23.40 -4.92 4.38
CA TYR A 349 -23.86 -3.81 5.22
C TYR A 349 -23.44 -2.47 4.64
N ALA A 350 -22.18 -2.33 4.23
CA ALA A 350 -21.67 -1.11 3.66
C ALA A 350 -22.46 -0.67 2.43
N LEU A 351 -22.79 -1.61 1.54
CA LEU A 351 -23.59 -1.34 0.35
C LEU A 351 -25.04 -0.96 0.69
N ILE A 352 -25.68 -1.63 1.65
CA ILE A 352 -27.08 -1.35 2.05
C ILE A 352 -27.20 0.01 2.73
N PHE A 353 -26.37 0.30 3.73
CA PHE A 353 -26.40 1.58 4.43
C PHE A 353 -25.91 2.71 3.52
N GLY A 354 -24.93 2.44 2.67
CA GLY A 354 -24.39 3.40 1.72
C GLY A 354 -25.43 3.79 0.67
N SER A 355 -26.13 2.81 0.09
CA SER A 355 -27.18 3.10 -0.88
C SER A 355 -28.32 3.93 -0.27
N LEU A 356 -28.76 3.58 0.94
CA LEU A 356 -29.77 4.36 1.67
C LEU A 356 -29.31 5.81 1.90
N GLN A 357 -28.07 5.99 2.37
CA GLN A 357 -27.50 7.31 2.61
C GLN A 357 -27.45 8.15 1.32
N GLU A 358 -26.95 7.58 0.23
CA GLU A 358 -26.86 8.29 -1.06
C GLU A 358 -28.24 8.63 -1.63
N THR A 359 -29.21 7.71 -1.50
CA THR A 359 -30.59 7.99 -1.89
C THR A 359 -31.17 9.17 -1.10
N ILE A 360 -30.87 9.28 0.21
CA ILE A 360 -31.29 10.44 1.02
C ILE A 360 -30.65 11.74 0.50
N PHE A 361 -29.35 11.74 0.18
CA PHE A 361 -28.66 12.93 -0.33
C PHE A 361 -29.20 13.42 -1.68
N ILE A 362 -29.56 12.49 -2.57
CA ILE A 362 -30.17 12.81 -3.86
C ILE A 362 -31.57 13.42 -3.67
N HIS A 363 -32.44 12.76 -2.89
CA HIS A 363 -33.83 13.20 -2.72
C HIS A 363 -33.99 14.45 -1.84
N SER A 364 -33.00 14.76 -1.01
CA SER A 364 -32.94 16.00 -0.22
C SER A 364 -32.31 17.18 -0.99
N ASN A 365 -31.92 16.99 -2.25
CA ASN A 365 -31.20 17.98 -3.07
C ASN A 365 -29.91 18.50 -2.42
N LEU A 366 -29.27 17.72 -1.53
CA LEU A 366 -27.99 18.08 -0.92
C LEU A 366 -26.84 17.89 -1.92
N LEU A 367 -26.88 16.80 -2.69
CA LEU A 367 -25.87 16.41 -3.67
C LEU A 367 -26.51 16.10 -5.01
N ASN A 368 -25.92 16.62 -6.09
CA ASN A 368 -26.31 16.30 -7.46
C ASN A 368 -25.17 15.59 -8.19
N TYR A 369 -25.45 14.43 -8.78
CA TYR A 369 -24.48 13.63 -9.52
C TYR A 369 -24.61 13.84 -11.03
N THR A 370 -23.52 13.60 -11.77
CA THR A 370 -23.50 13.70 -13.25
C THR A 370 -24.48 12.74 -13.94
N GLN A 371 -24.71 11.59 -13.33
CA GLN A 371 -25.73 10.61 -13.72
C GLN A 371 -26.88 10.73 -12.74
N GLN A 372 -27.94 11.45 -13.14
CA GLN A 372 -29.15 11.54 -12.34
C GLN A 372 -30.05 10.33 -12.58
N GLY A 373 -30.62 9.82 -11.51
CA GLY A 373 -31.57 8.71 -11.50
C GLY A 373 -32.20 8.58 -10.13
N PHE A 374 -33.24 7.74 -10.04
CA PHE A 374 -33.88 7.43 -8.75
C PHE A 374 -32.91 6.71 -7.79
N PHE A 375 -31.97 5.94 -8.34
CA PHE A 375 -30.94 5.24 -7.59
C PHE A 375 -29.58 5.92 -7.72
N PRO A 376 -28.72 5.84 -6.69
CA PRO A 376 -27.35 6.31 -6.78
C PRO A 376 -26.59 5.60 -7.92
N PRO A 377 -25.66 6.29 -8.59
CA PRO A 377 -24.95 5.71 -9.71
C PRO A 377 -24.08 4.52 -9.27
N PHE A 378 -23.96 3.53 -10.15
CA PHE A 378 -23.23 2.29 -9.85
C PHE A 378 -21.78 2.55 -9.37
N TRP A 379 -21.06 3.47 -10.02
CA TRP A 379 -19.67 3.76 -9.66
C TRP A 379 -19.52 4.25 -8.22
N LEU A 380 -20.54 4.93 -7.68
CA LEU A 380 -20.58 5.39 -6.29
C LEU A 380 -20.92 4.23 -5.36
N LEU A 381 -21.92 3.42 -5.72
CA LEU A 381 -22.30 2.24 -4.95
C LEU A 381 -21.16 1.22 -4.82
N ALA A 382 -20.34 1.09 -5.86
CA ALA A 382 -19.17 0.21 -5.88
C ALA A 382 -18.07 0.63 -4.88
N LEU A 383 -18.01 1.90 -4.46
CA LEU A 383 -17.01 2.38 -3.49
C LEU A 383 -17.25 1.84 -2.08
N TYR A 384 -18.51 1.61 -1.71
CA TYR A 384 -18.89 1.16 -0.37
C TYR A 384 -18.32 -0.22 0.01
N PRO A 385 -18.50 -1.29 -0.79
CA PRO A 385 -17.87 -2.57 -0.50
C PRO A 385 -16.34 -2.47 -0.51
N LEU A 386 -15.74 -1.74 -1.47
CA LEU A 386 -14.29 -1.53 -1.53
C LEU A 386 -13.75 -0.83 -0.25
N PHE A 387 -14.47 0.17 0.24
CA PHE A 387 -14.13 0.88 1.47
C PHE A 387 -14.23 -0.03 2.68
N SER A 388 -15.29 -0.84 2.77
CA SER A 388 -15.51 -1.75 3.90
C SER A 388 -14.36 -2.76 4.10
N LEU A 389 -13.72 -3.19 3.01
CA LEU A 389 -12.56 -4.08 3.05
C LEU A 389 -11.32 -3.43 3.68
N THR A 390 -11.29 -2.11 3.80
CA THR A 390 -10.23 -1.37 4.49
C THR A 390 -10.42 -1.35 6.01
N LEU A 391 -11.66 -1.47 6.53
CA LEU A 391 -11.98 -1.35 7.96
C LEU A 391 -11.37 -2.46 8.83
N ASN A 392 -11.10 -3.63 8.25
CA ASN A 392 -10.43 -4.75 8.93
C ASN A 392 -8.98 -4.98 8.48
N ALA A 393 -8.44 -4.04 7.69
CA ALA A 393 -7.05 -4.01 7.27
C ALA A 393 -6.44 -2.65 7.64
N SER A 394 -6.46 -1.70 6.70
CA SER A 394 -5.85 -0.37 6.78
C SER A 394 -6.38 0.49 7.92
N LEU A 395 -7.69 0.45 8.14
CA LEU A 395 -8.41 1.26 9.12
C LEU A 395 -8.82 0.46 10.36
N SER A 396 -8.17 -0.68 10.60
CA SER A 396 -8.48 -1.55 11.74
C SER A 396 -8.39 -0.86 13.09
N PHE A 397 -7.57 0.19 13.21
CA PHE A 397 -7.45 1.01 14.42
C PHE A 397 -8.75 1.74 14.81
N LEU A 398 -9.63 2.05 13.84
CA LEU A 398 -10.92 2.71 14.10
C LEU A 398 -11.84 1.83 14.96
N ASN A 399 -11.66 0.50 14.93
CA ASN A 399 -12.44 -0.41 15.77
C ASN A 399 -12.19 -0.20 17.27
N LYS A 400 -11.11 0.46 17.67
CA LYS A 400 -10.78 0.67 19.09
C LYS A 400 -11.56 1.82 19.70
N ASN A 401 -11.82 2.90 18.96
CA ASN A 401 -12.43 4.12 19.49
C ASN A 401 -13.51 4.67 18.54
N ILE A 402 -14.76 4.65 18.99
CA ILE A 402 -15.92 5.11 18.22
C ILE A 402 -15.85 6.61 17.94
N ALA A 403 -15.37 7.43 18.87
CA ALA A 403 -15.25 8.87 18.66
C ALA A 403 -14.25 9.17 17.53
N ILE A 404 -13.07 8.54 17.56
CA ILE A 404 -12.08 8.68 16.47
C ILE A 404 -12.70 8.25 15.15
N ALA A 405 -13.47 7.16 15.15
CA ALA A 405 -14.14 6.70 13.95
C ALA A 405 -15.20 7.66 13.40
N PHE A 406 -16.00 8.27 14.27
CA PHE A 406 -16.98 9.29 13.88
C PHE A 406 -16.28 10.49 13.23
N PHE A 407 -15.27 11.06 13.88
CA PHE A 407 -14.57 12.25 13.36
C PHE A 407 -13.74 11.93 12.11
N ALA A 408 -13.09 10.77 12.04
CA ALA A 408 -12.37 10.33 10.85
C ALA A 408 -13.32 10.08 9.68
N GLY A 409 -14.48 9.47 9.94
CA GLY A 409 -15.53 9.24 8.95
C GLY A 409 -16.09 10.54 8.39
N GLY A 410 -16.52 11.45 9.27
CA GLY A 410 -17.07 12.75 8.87
C GLY A 410 -16.07 13.59 8.07
N SER A 411 -14.82 13.66 8.53
CA SER A 411 -13.76 14.41 7.83
C SER A 411 -13.41 13.77 6.48
N GLY A 412 -13.29 12.43 6.45
CA GLY A 412 -12.99 11.67 5.24
C GLY A 412 -14.09 11.78 4.18
N GLY A 413 -15.36 11.69 4.60
CA GLY A 413 -16.52 11.90 3.73
C GLY A 413 -16.54 13.29 3.11
N LEU A 414 -16.34 14.33 3.93
CA LEU A 414 -16.29 15.72 3.48
C LEU A 414 -15.18 15.94 2.43
N LEU A 415 -13.97 15.47 2.72
CA LEU A 415 -12.85 15.56 1.78
C LEU A 415 -13.16 14.80 0.48
N SER A 416 -13.71 13.59 0.58
CA SER A 416 -14.06 12.76 -0.58
C SER A 416 -15.02 13.47 -1.53
N TYR A 417 -16.10 14.10 -1.02
CA TYR A 417 -17.02 14.83 -1.90
C TYR A 417 -16.42 16.10 -2.48
N HIS A 418 -15.60 16.84 -1.72
CA HIS A 418 -14.89 18.00 -2.27
C HIS A 418 -13.91 17.61 -3.40
N PHE A 419 -13.19 16.50 -3.25
CA PHE A 419 -12.38 15.96 -4.34
C PHE A 419 -13.24 15.50 -5.51
N GLY A 420 -14.36 14.82 -5.26
CA GLY A 420 -15.33 14.46 -6.31
C GLY A 420 -15.84 15.68 -7.07
N GLN A 421 -16.09 16.79 -6.38
CA GLN A 421 -16.50 18.06 -6.99
C GLN A 421 -15.39 18.65 -7.87
N SER A 422 -14.13 18.59 -7.45
CA SER A 422 -12.99 19.02 -8.27
C SER A 422 -12.83 18.20 -9.57
N LEU A 423 -13.35 16.98 -9.59
CA LEU A 423 -13.37 16.09 -10.75
C LEU A 423 -14.68 16.19 -11.56
N ASN A 424 -15.56 17.14 -11.24
CA ASN A 424 -16.90 17.29 -11.82
C ASN A 424 -17.79 16.05 -11.67
N ALA A 425 -17.58 15.21 -10.65
CA ALA A 425 -18.38 14.00 -10.40
C ALA A 425 -19.67 14.29 -9.62
N VAL A 426 -19.65 15.30 -8.76
CA VAL A 426 -20.74 15.68 -7.86
C VAL A 426 -20.74 17.20 -7.67
N THR A 427 -21.92 17.81 -7.52
CA THR A 427 -22.07 19.20 -7.13
C THR A 427 -22.75 19.29 -5.77
N VAL A 428 -22.12 20.02 -4.85
CA VAL A 428 -22.66 20.31 -3.52
C VAL A 428 -23.52 21.56 -3.62
N ASN A 429 -24.84 21.44 -3.44
CA ASN A 429 -25.79 22.49 -3.81
C ASN A 429 -25.91 23.62 -2.78
N THR A 430 -25.61 23.37 -1.50
CA THR A 430 -25.79 24.33 -0.41
C THR A 430 -24.61 24.33 0.55
N THR A 431 -24.29 25.48 1.16
CA THR A 431 -23.31 25.55 2.25
C THR A 431 -23.73 24.72 3.47
N ALA A 432 -25.03 24.50 3.64
CA ALA A 432 -25.60 23.62 4.65
C ALA A 432 -25.31 22.12 4.40
N ALA A 433 -24.93 21.71 3.18
CA ALA A 433 -24.66 20.30 2.89
C ALA A 433 -23.41 19.77 3.59
N ASN A 434 -22.38 20.59 3.82
CA ASN A 434 -21.12 20.16 4.44
C ASN A 434 -21.31 19.63 5.87
N PRO A 435 -22.02 20.32 6.79
CA PRO A 435 -22.36 19.77 8.10
C PRO A 435 -23.13 18.44 8.02
N TRP A 436 -24.09 18.32 7.10
CA TRP A 436 -24.86 17.09 6.93
C TRP A 436 -24.02 15.93 6.40
N ILE A 437 -23.14 16.19 5.43
CA ILE A 437 -22.16 15.22 4.93
C ILE A 437 -21.28 14.72 6.07
N PHE A 438 -20.74 15.64 6.88
CA PHE A 438 -19.87 15.31 8.01
C PHE A 438 -20.59 14.43 9.05
N ILE A 439 -21.78 14.85 9.49
CA ILE A 439 -22.57 14.11 10.49
C ILE A 439 -22.99 12.75 9.95
N SER A 440 -23.51 12.70 8.72
CA SER A 440 -23.98 11.47 8.07
C SER A 440 -22.85 10.45 7.91
N TRP A 441 -21.69 10.84 7.40
CA TRP A 441 -20.53 9.94 7.29
C TRP A 441 -19.96 9.54 8.64
N GLY A 442 -19.97 10.43 9.64
CA GLY A 442 -19.58 10.08 11.00
C GLY A 442 -20.48 9.00 11.60
N LEU A 443 -21.80 9.12 11.43
CA LEU A 443 -22.78 8.12 11.86
C LEU A 443 -22.62 6.81 11.07
N TYR A 444 -22.45 6.88 9.75
CA TYR A 444 -22.26 5.73 8.88
C TYR A 444 -21.08 4.87 9.32
N ILE A 445 -19.90 5.47 9.51
CA ILE A 445 -18.70 4.76 9.97
C ILE A 445 -18.90 4.19 11.37
N THR A 446 -19.58 4.92 12.25
CA THR A 446 -19.90 4.45 13.60
C THR A 446 -20.77 3.19 13.56
N ILE A 447 -21.84 3.20 12.76
CA ILE A 447 -22.73 2.05 12.58
C ILE A 447 -21.96 0.85 12.01
N LEU A 448 -21.15 1.07 10.97
CA LEU A 448 -20.33 0.01 10.39
C LEU A 448 -19.37 -0.61 11.39
N ILE A 449 -18.74 0.20 12.26
CA ILE A 449 -17.82 -0.31 13.28
C ILE A 449 -18.57 -1.09 14.37
N LEU A 450 -19.76 -0.65 14.78
CA LEU A 450 -20.57 -1.40 15.73
C LEU A 450 -20.98 -2.77 15.16
N LEU A 451 -21.37 -2.81 13.89
CA LEU A 451 -21.65 -4.07 13.18
C LEU A 451 -20.39 -4.93 13.05
N ASN A 452 -19.26 -4.32 12.71
CA ASN A 452 -17.99 -5.01 12.59
C ASN A 452 -17.53 -5.63 13.91
N ARG A 453 -17.68 -4.93 15.04
CA ARG A 453 -17.42 -5.46 16.38
C ARG A 453 -18.27 -6.70 16.67
N LYS A 454 -19.56 -6.67 16.31
CA LYS A 454 -20.43 -7.85 16.45
C LYS A 454 -20.00 -9.01 15.55
N LEU A 455 -19.62 -8.73 14.31
CA LEU A 455 -19.08 -9.76 13.39
C LEU A 455 -17.77 -10.36 13.91
N ILE A 456 -16.91 -9.56 14.53
CA ILE A 456 -15.67 -10.02 15.18
C ILE A 456 -15.99 -11.02 16.30
N LEU A 457 -16.95 -10.70 17.17
CA LEU A 457 -17.39 -11.61 18.23
C LEU A 457 -17.94 -12.93 17.68
N LEU A 458 -18.78 -12.86 16.64
CA LEU A 458 -19.32 -14.06 15.98
C LEU A 458 -18.22 -14.90 15.32
N ARG A 459 -17.26 -14.25 14.66
CA ARG A 459 -16.09 -14.93 14.08
C ARG A 459 -15.31 -15.65 15.16
N ASP A 460 -14.99 -14.98 16.26
CA ASP A 460 -14.18 -15.57 17.33
C ASP A 460 -14.92 -16.77 17.94
N PHE A 461 -16.23 -16.67 18.15
CA PHE A 461 -17.07 -17.81 18.58
C PHE A 461 -17.06 -18.98 17.58
N TYR A 462 -17.27 -18.73 16.29
CA TYR A 462 -17.33 -19.77 15.25
C TYR A 462 -15.97 -20.21 14.70
N THR A 463 -14.87 -19.74 15.28
CA THR A 463 -13.51 -20.20 14.94
C THR A 463 -12.73 -20.69 16.16
N ASP A 464 -13.33 -20.66 17.35
CA ASP A 464 -12.76 -21.18 18.57
C ASP A 464 -12.64 -22.72 18.49
N SER A 465 -11.41 -23.21 18.55
CA SER A 465 -11.12 -24.63 18.42
C SER A 465 -11.65 -25.48 19.57
N GLU A 466 -11.79 -24.93 20.77
CA GLU A 466 -12.29 -25.68 21.93
C GLU A 466 -13.81 -25.84 21.83
N LEU A 467 -14.52 -24.74 21.55
CA LEU A 467 -15.98 -24.76 21.38
C LEU A 467 -16.41 -25.64 20.20
N LEU A 468 -15.66 -25.64 19.10
CA LEU A 468 -15.98 -26.44 17.92
C LEU A 468 -15.72 -27.95 18.10
N LYS A 469 -14.86 -28.34 19.05
CA LYS A 469 -14.62 -29.76 19.40
C LYS A 469 -15.67 -30.32 20.35
N ALA A 470 -16.44 -29.47 21.04
CA ALA A 470 -17.51 -29.93 21.91
C ALA A 470 -18.59 -30.66 21.09
N PRO A 471 -19.09 -31.81 21.58
CA PRO A 471 -20.03 -32.65 20.85
C PRO A 471 -21.34 -31.89 20.56
N LEU A 472 -21.87 -32.11 19.35
CA LEU A 472 -23.12 -31.53 18.88
C LEU A 472 -24.00 -32.65 18.31
N THR A 473 -25.10 -32.97 18.98
CA THR A 473 -26.04 -34.00 18.51
C THR A 473 -27.12 -33.35 17.67
N VAL A 474 -27.16 -33.67 16.38
CA VAL A 474 -28.06 -33.02 15.40
C VAL A 474 -29.17 -33.99 15.00
N PHE A 475 -30.40 -33.51 15.07
CA PHE A 475 -31.61 -34.23 14.73
C PHE A 475 -32.21 -33.64 13.45
N PHE A 476 -32.37 -34.48 12.43
CA PHE A 476 -32.87 -34.06 11.12
C PHE A 476 -33.82 -35.08 10.51
N ASP A 477 -34.62 -34.61 9.56
CA ASP A 477 -35.63 -35.40 8.85
C ASP A 477 -35.02 -36.09 7.62
N THR A 478 -34.99 -37.43 7.62
CA THR A 478 -34.54 -38.26 6.49
C THR A 478 -35.54 -38.34 5.36
N ASN A 479 -36.83 -38.15 5.62
CA ASN A 479 -37.88 -38.19 4.60
C ASN A 479 -37.87 -36.92 3.73
N CYS A 480 -37.13 -35.89 4.13
CA CYS A 480 -36.88 -34.71 3.32
C CYS A 480 -35.58 -34.87 2.49
N PRO A 481 -35.65 -35.07 1.15
CA PRO A 481 -34.47 -35.28 0.31
C PRO A 481 -33.45 -34.13 0.39
N VAL A 482 -33.93 -32.89 0.56
CA VAL A 482 -33.06 -31.71 0.69
C VAL A 482 -32.31 -31.74 2.03
N CYS A 483 -33.00 -32.01 3.15
CA CYS A 483 -32.35 -32.11 4.46
C CYS A 483 -31.33 -33.25 4.46
N TYR A 484 -31.72 -34.42 3.95
CA TYR A 484 -30.85 -35.59 3.88
C TYR A 484 -29.58 -35.33 3.04
N ARG A 485 -29.73 -34.78 1.82
CA ARG A 485 -28.59 -34.46 0.95
C ARG A 485 -27.64 -33.46 1.60
N GLU A 486 -28.17 -32.43 2.26
CA GLU A 486 -27.33 -31.45 2.95
C GLU A 486 -26.58 -32.08 4.13
N MET A 487 -27.23 -32.92 4.94
CA MET A 487 -26.56 -33.61 6.05
C MET A 487 -25.47 -34.58 5.56
N VAL A 488 -25.72 -35.35 4.50
CA VAL A 488 -24.72 -36.23 3.88
C VAL A 488 -23.52 -35.42 3.37
N LYS A 489 -23.77 -34.27 2.75
CA LYS A 489 -22.71 -33.37 2.28
C LYS A 489 -21.89 -32.82 3.45
N LEU A 490 -22.55 -32.35 4.51
CA LEU A 490 -21.88 -31.80 5.69
C LEU A 490 -21.07 -32.85 6.43
N LYS A 491 -21.57 -34.08 6.55
CA LYS A 491 -20.84 -35.20 7.15
C LYS A 491 -19.52 -35.50 6.42
N LYS A 492 -19.47 -35.32 5.09
CA LYS A 492 -18.23 -35.48 4.31
C LYS A 492 -17.23 -34.32 4.48
N GLN A 493 -17.70 -33.16 4.94
CA GLN A 493 -16.91 -31.93 5.10
C GLN A 493 -16.57 -31.62 6.56
N GLU A 494 -16.97 -32.50 7.49
CA GLU A 494 -16.72 -32.37 8.91
C GLU A 494 -15.22 -32.42 9.21
N GLN A 495 -14.74 -31.47 10.00
CA GLN A 495 -13.32 -31.36 10.35
C GLN A 495 -13.03 -31.79 11.79
N THR A 496 -14.04 -31.81 12.65
CA THR A 496 -13.86 -31.94 14.11
C THR A 496 -14.17 -33.35 14.63
N GLY A 497 -14.99 -34.14 13.93
CA GLY A 497 -15.47 -35.44 14.41
C GLY A 497 -16.39 -35.33 15.64
N SER A 498 -16.94 -34.14 15.88
CA SER A 498 -17.75 -33.81 17.06
C SER A 498 -19.26 -33.88 16.81
N ILE A 499 -19.68 -34.03 15.55
CA ILE A 499 -21.10 -34.02 15.19
C ILE A 499 -21.66 -35.44 15.27
N ILE A 500 -22.68 -35.61 16.11
CA ILE A 500 -23.44 -36.84 16.21
C ILE A 500 -24.72 -36.67 15.40
N TYR A 501 -24.80 -37.35 14.25
CA TYR A 501 -25.96 -37.31 13.37
C TYR A 501 -27.02 -38.31 13.86
N ALA A 502 -28.05 -37.80 14.54
CA ALA A 502 -29.16 -38.58 15.06
C ALA A 502 -30.35 -38.54 14.10
N CYS A 503 -30.81 -39.72 13.67
CA CYS A 503 -31.98 -39.89 12.81
C CYS A 503 -33.04 -40.75 13.53
N PRO A 504 -33.90 -40.14 14.36
CA PRO A 504 -35.02 -40.84 14.93
C PRO A 504 -36.08 -41.10 13.83
N ASN A 505 -36.60 -42.32 13.77
CA ASN A 505 -37.69 -42.71 12.87
C ASN A 505 -39.04 -42.87 13.60
N SER A 506 -39.05 -42.78 14.92
CA SER A 506 -40.24 -42.86 15.78
C SER A 506 -40.07 -42.04 17.07
N ASP A 507 -41.18 -41.73 17.74
CA ASP A 507 -41.17 -41.02 19.03
C ASP A 507 -40.49 -41.84 20.14
N GLU A 508 -40.60 -43.17 20.12
CA GLU A 508 -39.85 -44.05 21.02
C GLU A 508 -38.34 -43.95 20.81
N GLN A 509 -37.89 -43.91 19.56
CA GLN A 509 -36.46 -43.77 19.24
C GLN A 509 -35.93 -42.39 19.64
N LEU A 510 -36.74 -41.33 19.46
CA LEU A 510 -36.37 -40.00 19.90
C LEU A 510 -36.27 -39.93 21.43
N LYS A 511 -37.24 -40.50 22.17
CA LYS A 511 -37.24 -40.53 23.64
C LYS A 511 -36.03 -41.25 24.23
N LYS A 512 -35.47 -42.24 23.53
CA LYS A 512 -34.20 -42.88 23.91
C LYS A 512 -32.98 -41.96 23.78
N LEU A 513 -33.07 -40.94 22.94
CA LEU A 513 -31.99 -39.99 22.66
C LEU A 513 -32.14 -38.68 23.43
N THR A 514 -33.37 -38.19 23.62
CA THR A 514 -33.65 -36.95 24.33
C THR A 514 -35.13 -36.83 24.74
N HIS A 515 -35.37 -36.14 25.86
CA HIS A 515 -36.71 -35.73 26.32
C HIS A 515 -37.00 -34.24 26.06
N ALA A 516 -36.10 -33.54 25.38
CA ALA A 516 -36.14 -32.09 25.20
C ALA A 516 -37.28 -31.58 24.27
N PHE A 517 -37.73 -32.40 23.32
CA PHE A 517 -38.75 -32.07 22.33
C PHE A 517 -39.40 -33.33 21.78
N THR A 518 -40.59 -33.20 21.18
CA THR A 518 -41.34 -34.34 20.61
C THR A 518 -40.89 -34.69 19.19
N TYR A 519 -41.22 -35.90 18.73
CA TYR A 519 -40.94 -36.31 17.35
C TYR A 519 -41.53 -35.35 16.33
N GLU A 520 -42.78 -34.93 16.54
CA GLU A 520 -43.46 -33.98 15.65
C GLU A 520 -42.73 -32.62 15.58
N GLN A 521 -42.20 -32.13 16.70
CA GLN A 521 -41.41 -30.90 16.74
C GLN A 521 -40.08 -31.05 15.98
N SER A 522 -39.40 -32.18 16.17
CA SER A 522 -38.13 -32.50 15.48
C SER A 522 -38.28 -32.60 13.95
N MET A 523 -39.46 -33.01 13.48
CA MET A 523 -39.76 -33.10 12.04
C MET A 523 -40.23 -31.78 11.44
N LYS A 524 -40.68 -30.80 12.25
CA LYS A 524 -41.06 -29.45 11.78
C LYS A 524 -39.86 -28.55 11.50
N LYS A 525 -38.81 -28.63 12.34
CA LYS A 525 -37.59 -27.83 12.23
C LYS A 525 -36.39 -28.67 12.64
N ILE A 526 -35.22 -28.35 12.09
CA ILE A 526 -33.98 -29.01 12.52
C ILE A 526 -33.65 -28.61 13.97
N HIS A 527 -33.22 -29.57 14.77
CA HIS A 527 -32.84 -29.38 16.18
C HIS A 527 -31.42 -29.89 16.39
N ALA A 528 -30.72 -29.30 17.36
CA ALA A 528 -29.47 -29.86 17.86
C ALA A 528 -29.34 -29.64 19.37
N ILE A 529 -28.59 -30.52 20.02
CA ILE A 529 -28.28 -30.45 21.45
C ILE A 529 -26.77 -30.26 21.61
N GLU A 530 -26.37 -29.19 22.29
CA GLU A 530 -24.98 -28.91 22.66
C GLU A 530 -24.53 -29.74 23.87
N ALA A 531 -23.23 -29.86 24.08
CA ALA A 531 -22.64 -30.61 25.21
C ALA A 531 -23.11 -30.15 26.61
N ASN A 532 -23.51 -28.88 26.75
CA ASN A 532 -24.04 -28.31 27.99
C ASN A 532 -25.56 -28.52 28.16
N GLY A 533 -26.23 -29.21 27.23
CA GLY A 533 -27.67 -29.46 27.23
C GLY A 533 -28.52 -28.37 26.57
N ASN A 534 -27.92 -27.30 26.03
CA ASN A 534 -28.66 -26.27 25.30
C ASN A 534 -29.25 -26.81 24.00
N ILE A 535 -30.46 -26.36 23.66
CA ILE A 535 -31.18 -26.76 22.45
C ILE A 535 -31.09 -25.65 21.43
N LEU A 536 -30.52 -25.96 20.26
CA LEU A 536 -30.50 -25.08 19.09
C LEU A 536 -31.61 -25.49 18.12
N THR A 537 -32.19 -24.51 17.41
CA THR A 537 -33.22 -24.77 16.41
C THR A 537 -33.02 -23.96 15.12
N GLY A 538 -33.40 -24.54 13.98
CA GLY A 538 -33.43 -23.84 12.69
C GLY A 538 -32.06 -23.32 12.23
N ILE A 539 -31.98 -22.01 11.94
CA ILE A 539 -30.74 -21.35 11.46
C ILE A 539 -29.59 -21.48 12.47
N ASP A 540 -29.87 -21.55 13.76
CA ASP A 540 -28.84 -21.65 14.79
C ASP A 540 -28.12 -23.01 14.70
N VAL A 541 -28.84 -24.08 14.36
CA VAL A 541 -28.27 -25.42 14.08
C VAL A 541 -27.42 -25.38 12.82
N LEU A 542 -27.92 -24.80 11.72
CA LEU A 542 -27.17 -24.71 10.46
C LEU A 542 -25.86 -23.91 10.64
N SER A 543 -25.90 -22.85 11.44
CA SER A 543 -24.71 -22.05 11.74
C SER A 543 -23.69 -22.86 12.54
N ALA A 544 -24.14 -23.59 13.57
CA ALA A 544 -23.28 -24.47 14.37
C ALA A 544 -22.67 -25.62 13.56
N LEU A 545 -23.42 -26.18 12.60
CA LEU A 545 -22.96 -27.18 11.65
C LEU A 545 -21.91 -26.61 10.68
N TYR A 546 -22.20 -25.48 10.02
CA TYR A 546 -21.27 -24.86 9.08
C TYR A 546 -19.96 -24.44 9.73
N ALA A 547 -19.98 -24.03 11.00
CA ALA A 547 -18.77 -23.69 11.74
C ALA A 547 -17.86 -24.91 12.03
N ARG A 548 -18.43 -26.11 12.17
CA ARG A 548 -17.69 -27.38 12.36
C ARG A 548 -17.25 -28.04 11.05
N THR A 549 -17.56 -27.41 9.93
CA THR A 549 -17.10 -27.78 8.58
C THR A 549 -16.22 -26.67 8.01
N ASN A 550 -15.73 -26.79 6.77
CA ASN A 550 -14.91 -25.76 6.13
C ASN A 550 -15.70 -24.49 5.68
N LEU A 551 -16.84 -24.20 6.32
CA LEU A 551 -17.83 -23.20 5.90
C LEU A 551 -18.08 -22.12 6.98
N ALA A 552 -17.09 -21.81 7.81
CA ALA A 552 -17.20 -20.80 8.88
C ALA A 552 -17.72 -19.43 8.41
N ILE A 553 -17.42 -19.02 7.17
CA ILE A 553 -17.94 -17.77 6.58
C ILE A 553 -19.47 -17.79 6.51
N LEU A 554 -20.06 -18.92 6.11
CA LEU A 554 -21.52 -19.07 6.03
C LEU A 554 -22.15 -19.08 7.41
N ALA A 555 -21.51 -19.72 8.40
CA ALA A 555 -21.96 -19.68 9.79
C ALA A 555 -22.04 -18.24 10.33
N ILE A 556 -20.98 -17.46 10.11
CA ILE A 556 -20.92 -16.05 10.52
C ILE A 556 -21.95 -15.22 9.75
N ALA A 557 -22.08 -15.42 8.44
CA ALA A 557 -23.02 -14.69 7.61
C ALA A 557 -24.46 -14.92 8.06
N LEU A 558 -24.88 -16.17 8.32
CA LEU A 558 -26.22 -16.51 8.78
C LEU A 558 -26.58 -15.87 10.13
N GLN A 559 -25.58 -15.64 11.00
CA GLN A 559 -25.77 -15.01 12.31
C GLN A 559 -25.50 -13.51 12.31
N ALA A 560 -25.16 -12.92 11.17
CA ALA A 560 -24.87 -11.52 11.07
C ALA A 560 -26.09 -10.67 11.52
N PRO A 561 -25.89 -9.59 12.30
CA PRO A 561 -26.99 -8.78 12.84
C PRO A 561 -28.03 -8.32 11.80
N GLY A 562 -29.32 -8.53 12.06
CA GLY A 562 -30.38 -8.21 11.10
C GLY A 562 -30.56 -9.26 9.99
N PHE A 563 -29.48 -9.72 9.36
CA PHE A 563 -29.54 -10.80 8.35
C PHE A 563 -30.05 -12.12 8.96
N CYS A 564 -29.66 -12.42 10.20
CA CYS A 564 -30.16 -13.58 10.95
C CYS A 564 -31.70 -13.58 11.09
N ILE A 565 -32.33 -12.41 11.25
CA ILE A 565 -33.79 -12.29 11.34
C ILE A 565 -34.44 -12.70 10.01
N ILE A 566 -33.90 -12.20 8.90
CA ILE A 566 -34.36 -12.53 7.55
C ILE A 566 -34.18 -14.03 7.29
N CYS A 567 -33.02 -14.59 7.61
CA CYS A 567 -32.75 -16.02 7.47
C CYS A 567 -33.71 -16.88 8.30
N LYS A 568 -34.00 -16.49 9.55
CA LYS A 568 -34.94 -17.21 10.42
C LYS A 568 -36.36 -17.19 9.85
N LEU A 569 -36.78 -16.06 9.28
CA LEU A 569 -38.08 -15.92 8.62
C LEU A 569 -38.16 -16.76 7.34
N LEU A 570 -37.17 -16.66 6.45
CA LEU A 570 -37.09 -17.45 5.22
C LEU A 570 -37.03 -18.96 5.52
N TYR A 571 -36.27 -19.37 6.54
CA TYR A 571 -36.22 -20.75 7.00
C TYR A 571 -37.58 -21.23 7.49
N ALA A 572 -38.32 -20.42 8.25
CA ALA A 572 -39.65 -20.80 8.73
C ALA A 572 -40.65 -20.98 7.59
N ILE A 573 -40.57 -20.15 6.54
CA ILE A 573 -41.39 -20.30 5.32
C ILE A 573 -40.99 -21.59 4.59
N TRP A 574 -39.69 -21.78 4.35
CA TRP A 574 -39.18 -22.97 3.68
C TRP A 574 -39.54 -24.27 4.43
N ALA A 575 -39.40 -24.29 5.76
CA ALA A 575 -39.71 -25.45 6.60
C ALA A 575 -41.19 -25.87 6.49
N LYS A 576 -42.10 -24.91 6.28
CA LYS A 576 -43.52 -25.20 6.02
C LYS A 576 -43.76 -25.71 4.59
N LEU A 577 -43.05 -25.16 3.61
CA LEU A 577 -43.24 -25.48 2.19
C LEU A 577 -42.54 -26.77 1.76
N ARG A 578 -41.47 -27.21 2.46
CA ARG A 578 -40.63 -28.35 2.04
C ARG A 578 -41.40 -29.66 1.91
N ILE A 579 -42.46 -29.87 2.70
CA ILE A 579 -43.27 -31.10 2.64
C ILE A 579 -44.08 -31.13 1.33
N ARG A 580 -44.58 -29.99 0.87
CA ARG A 580 -45.33 -29.87 -0.41
C ARG A 580 -44.42 -29.95 -1.64
N LEU A 581 -43.16 -29.53 -1.50
CA LEU A 581 -42.18 -29.58 -2.59
C LEU A 581 -41.58 -30.99 -2.80
N ASN A 582 -41.71 -31.87 -1.81
CA ASN A 582 -41.17 -33.24 -1.83
C ASN A 582 -42.26 -34.32 -2.03
N SER A 583 -43.53 -33.94 -2.21
CA SER A 583 -44.63 -34.88 -2.49
C SER A 583 -44.79 -35.18 -3.99
N ARG A 584 -43.69 -35.22 -4.74
CA ARG A 584 -43.65 -35.64 -6.15
C ARG A 584 -42.60 -36.73 -6.34
#